data_AF-A0A562QDB2-F1
#
_entry.id   AF-A0A562QDB2-F1
#
_cell.length_a   1.000
_cell.length_b   1.000
_cell.length_c   1.000
_cell.angle_alpha   90.00
_cell.angle_beta   90.00
_cell.angle_gamma   90.00
#
_symmetry.space_group_name_H-M   'P 1'
#
loop_
_entity.id
_entity.type
_entity.pdbx_description
1 polymer ?
#
loop_
_entity_poly.entity_id
_entity_poly.type
_entity_poly.pdbx_seq_one_letter_code
_entity_poly.pdbx_strand_id
1 'polypeptide(L)' 'MERSYLFVPADRPERIRKAIESPCDAVIIDLEDSVAFDKKATARQMVVETMNQFSNSLKKIYV' A
#
# COMPACT_ATOMS: atom_id res chain seq x y z
N MET A 1 -5.03 -8.77 -17.20
CA MET A 1 -6.02 -9.33 -16.26
C MET A 1 -5.29 -9.63 -14.98
N GLU A 2 -5.67 -8.96 -13.90
CA GLU A 2 -5.12 -9.15 -12.57
C GLU A 2 -5.73 -10.43 -11.98
N ARG A 3 -4.88 -11.37 -11.60
CA ARG A 3 -5.29 -12.66 -11.01
C ARG A 3 -5.30 -12.58 -9.49
N SER A 4 -4.59 -11.61 -8.92
CA SER A 4 -4.45 -11.43 -7.48
C SER A 4 -4.29 -9.95 -7.10
N TYR A 5 -5.01 -9.56 -6.05
CA TYR A 5 -4.90 -8.27 -5.38
C TYR A 5 -4.43 -8.51 -3.95
N LEU A 6 -3.39 -7.79 -3.52
CA LEU A 6 -2.88 -7.88 -2.16
C LEU A 6 -3.25 -6.60 -1.38
N PHE A 7 -4.12 -6.75 -0.39
CA PHE A 7 -4.51 -5.67 0.51
C PHE A 7 -3.49 -5.52 1.64
N VAL A 8 -3.05 -4.29 1.88
CA VAL A 8 -2.09 -3.96 2.94
C VAL A 8 -2.53 -2.72 3.71
N PRO A 9 -2.47 -2.72 5.05
CA PRO A 9 -2.81 -1.54 5.84
C PRO A 9 -1.81 -0.42 5.61
N ALA A 10 -2.32 0.79 5.42
CA ALA A 10 -1.54 2.00 5.16
C ALA A 10 -0.61 2.41 6.32
N ASP A 11 -0.91 1.99 7.56
CA ASP A 11 -0.08 2.27 8.74
C ASP A 11 1.12 1.32 8.92
N ARG A 12 1.36 0.44 7.94
CA ARG A 12 2.46 -0.55 7.93
C ARG A 12 3.32 -0.45 6.67
N PRO A 13 4.20 0.56 6.56
CA PRO A 13 5.00 0.82 5.36
C PRO A 13 5.90 -0.36 4.96
N GLU A 14 6.36 -1.16 5.92
CA GLU A 14 7.12 -2.38 5.66
C GLU A 14 6.30 -3.45 4.91
N ARG A 15 4.98 -3.51 5.13
CA ARG A 15 4.09 -4.42 4.40
C ARG A 15 3.79 -3.90 3.00
N ILE A 16 3.65 -2.59 2.83
CA ILE A 16 3.49 -1.96 1.51
C ILE A 16 4.69 -2.31 0.61
N ARG A 17 5.92 -2.10 1.10
CA ARG A 17 7.16 -2.45 0.37
C ARG A 17 7.18 -3.91 -0.06
N LYS A 18 6.96 -4.83 0.88
CA LYS A 18 6.93 -6.28 0.59
C LYS A 18 5.84 -6.67 -0.40
N ALA A 19 4.66 -6.04 -0.34
CA ALA A 19 3.58 -6.29 -1.28
C ALA A 19 3.94 -5.85 -2.71
N ILE A 20 4.57 -4.68 -2.85
CA ILE A 20 5.05 -4.17 -4.14
C ILE A 20 6.12 -5.10 -4.72
N GLU A 21 7.00 -5.66 -3.90
CA GLU A 21 8.05 -6.60 -4.32
C GLU A 21 7.55 -8.04 -4.53
N SER A 22 6.33 -8.37 -4.08
CA SER A 22 5.78 -9.72 -4.16
C SER A 22 5.36 -10.13 -5.59
N PRO A 23 5.00 -11.40 -5.84
CA PRO A 23 4.48 -11.83 -7.14
C PRO A 23 3.03 -11.39 -7.46
N CYS A 24 2.35 -10.63 -6.58
CA CYS A 24 0.96 -10.22 -6.85
C CYS A 24 0.86 -9.26 -8.05
N ASP A 25 -0.28 -9.30 -8.75
CA ASP A 25 -0.49 -8.47 -9.94
C ASP A 25 -0.83 -7.01 -9.57
N ALA A 26 -1.51 -6.79 -8.43
CA ALA A 26 -1.85 -5.48 -7.92
C ALA A 26 -1.77 -5.40 -6.38
N VAL A 27 -1.52 -4.19 -5.86
CA VAL A 27 -1.53 -3.88 -4.43
C VAL A 27 -2.61 -2.84 -4.13
N ILE A 28 -3.37 -3.04 -3.06
CA ILE A 28 -4.33 -2.07 -2.55
C ILE A 28 -3.87 -1.66 -1.15
N ILE A 29 -3.54 -0.38 -1.00
CA ILE A 29 -3.10 0.21 0.26
C ILE A 29 -4.33 0.74 0.99
N ASP A 30 -4.79 0.02 2.00
CA ASP A 30 -6.05 0.30 2.66
C ASP A 30 -5.92 1.40 3.74
N LEU A 31 -6.71 2.46 3.59
CA LEU A 31 -6.87 3.57 4.55
C LEU A 31 -8.17 3.47 5.38
N GLU A 32 -8.98 2.45 5.12
CA GLU A 32 -10.31 2.29 5.69
C GLU A 32 -10.29 1.39 6.93
N ASP A 33 -10.66 0.11 6.80
CA ASP A 33 -11.00 -0.77 7.92
C ASP A 33 -9.77 -1.38 8.58
N SER A 34 -8.67 -1.55 7.85
CA SER A 34 -7.44 -2.10 8.42
C SER A 34 -6.60 -1.07 9.20
N VAL A 35 -7.03 0.19 9.25
CA VAL A 35 -6.32 1.29 9.93
C VAL A 35 -7.16 1.84 11.08
N ALA A 36 -6.60 1.79 12.30
CA ALA A 36 -7.23 2.38 13.48
C ALA A 36 -7.51 3.88 13.28
N PHE A 37 -8.62 4.36 13.84
CA PHE A 37 -9.12 5.73 13.62
C PHE A 37 -8.07 6.81 13.93
N ASP A 38 -7.38 6.68 15.06
CA ASP A 38 -6.32 7.58 15.53
C ASP A 38 -5.08 7.60 14.62
N LYS A 39 -4.88 6.52 13.84
CA LYS A 39 -3.75 6.41 12.91
C LYS A 39 -4.04 6.89 11.50
N LYS A 40 -5.29 7.19 11.13
CA LYS A 40 -5.65 7.53 9.74
C LYS A 40 -4.87 8.74 9.20
N ALA A 41 -4.59 9.73 10.04
CA ALA A 41 -3.80 10.90 9.63
C ALA A 41 -2.35 10.51 9.30
N THR A 42 -1.69 9.78 10.20
CA THR A 42 -0.31 9.32 10.01
C THR A 42 -0.20 8.32 8.87
N ALA A 43 -1.18 7.41 8.71
CA ALA A 43 -1.22 6.44 7.63
C ALA A 43 -1.20 7.12 6.25
N ARG A 44 -1.96 8.20 6.04
CA ARG A 44 -1.92 8.97 4.79
C ARG A 44 -0.52 9.53 4.50
N GLN A 45 0.19 10.03 5.53
CA GLN A 45 1.56 10.52 5.37
C GLN A 45 2.52 9.38 5.01
N MET A 46 2.41 8.25 5.69
CA MET A 46 3.22 7.05 5.42
C MET A 46 3.03 6.53 4.00
N VAL A 47 1.81 6.57 3.45
CA VAL A 47 1.56 6.20 2.05
C VAL A 47 2.31 7.12 1.10
N VAL A 48 2.19 8.44 1.26
CA VAL A 48 2.89 9.41 0.41
C VAL A 48 4.41 9.21 0.47
N GLU A 49 4.96 9.11 1.68
CA GLU A 49 6.40 8.87 1.89
C GLU A 49 6.88 7.56 1.26
N THR A 50 6.09 6.49 1.38
CA THR A 50 6.41 5.19 0.79
C THR A 50 6.33 5.25 -0.73
N MET A 51 5.30 5.89 -1.30
CA MET A 51 5.11 5.96 -2.74
C MET A 51 6.19 6.78 -3.46
N ASN A 52 6.81 7.74 -2.79
CA ASN A 52 7.99 8.44 -3.33
C ASN A 52 9.15 7.48 -3.65
N GLN A 53 9.21 6.31 -2.99
CA GLN A 53 10.23 5.28 -3.22
C GLN A 53 9.90 4.40 -4.44
N PHE A 54 8.64 4.41 -4.91
CA PHE A 54 8.12 3.52 -5.95
C PHE A 54 7.50 4.27 -7.14
N SER A 55 7.90 5.53 -7.37
CA SER A 55 7.39 6.38 -8.45
C SER A 55 7.51 5.77 -9.85
N ASN A 56 8.46 4.84 -10.05
CA ASN A 56 8.69 4.13 -11.31
C ASN A 56 8.25 2.65 -11.30
N SER A 57 7.44 2.23 -10.31
CA SER A 57 6.95 0.85 -10.26
C SER A 57 6.05 0.52 -11.45
N LEU A 58 6.28 -0.64 -12.08
CA LEU A 58 5.40 -1.17 -13.12
C LEU A 58 4.17 -1.88 -12.56
N LYS A 59 4.16 -2.19 -11.25
CA LYS A 59 3.03 -2.84 -10.58
C LYS A 59 1.89 -1.85 -10.39
N LYS A 60 0.65 -2.30 -10.60
CA LYS A 60 -0.55 -1.51 -10.30
C LYS A 60 -0.72 -1.35 -8.80
N ILE A 61 -0.76 -0.11 -8.35
CA ILE A 61 -0.90 0.26 -6.94
C ILE A 61 -2.12 1.17 -6.81
N TYR A 62 -3.03 0.79 -5.91
CA TYR A 62 -4.25 1.52 -5.57
C TYR A 62 -4.19 1.91 -4.09
N VAL A 63 -4.92 2.96 -3.73
CA VAL A 63 -5.11 3.45 -2.36
C VAL A 63 -6.60 3.60 -2.12
#